data_AF-A0A7X1CPM7-F1
#
_entry.id   AF-A0A7X1CPM7-F1
#
_cell.length_a   1.000
_cell.length_b   1.000
_cell.length_c   1.000
_cell.angle_alpha   90.00
_cell.angle_beta   90.00
_cell.angle_gamma   90.00
#
_symmetry.space_group_name_H-M   'P 1'
#
loop_
_entity.id
_entity.type
_entity.pdbx_description
1 polymer ?
#
loop_
_entity_poly.entity_id
_entity_poly.type
_entity_poly.pdbx_seq_one_letter_code
_entity_poly.pdbx_strand_id
1 'polypeptide(L)'
;MKKIAVFGSCFSRNFLSSAPYFNPTYKSHFACVMTQFHSSIIATMTDVVTMDISEYEDIPKEKKRFVHEDFEKRFFERIAETNPDYLLIDLYSDALKNIGFISEKQAITISPIIEQSRILNDIRFVKMVDHQNKQHFKSVWLTSLHQYRKQLLCYIREEQIILNVCELTSFYYDAQKKKVPYNTPETLDEYNQFWNELNTLFMQVFPKAKVLDMRNSGYIGDTSYPFGHSVSHYESGYYRSMLHKIRELTK
;
A
#
# COMPACT_ATOMS: atom_id res chain seq x y z
N MET A 1 -11.36 20.55 -7.72
CA MET A 1 -10.19 19.73 -7.31
C MET A 1 -10.74 18.43 -6.76
N LYS A 2 -10.30 17.27 -7.25
CA LYS A 2 -10.84 15.95 -6.87
C LYS A 2 -10.18 15.48 -5.58
N LYS A 3 -10.95 15.03 -4.60
CA LYS A 3 -10.45 14.43 -3.35
C LYS A 3 -10.08 12.98 -3.60
N ILE A 4 -8.86 12.61 -3.26
CA ILE A 4 -8.38 11.24 -3.34
C ILE A 4 -7.96 10.75 -1.96
N ALA A 5 -8.50 9.61 -1.56
CA ALA A 5 -7.99 8.84 -0.43
C ALA A 5 -7.07 7.74 -0.96
N VAL A 6 -6.08 7.34 -0.16
CA VAL A 6 -5.13 6.28 -0.50
C VAL A 6 -5.18 5.19 0.57
N PHE A 7 -5.28 3.94 0.16
CA PHE A 7 -4.98 2.77 0.99
C PHE A 7 -3.84 2.02 0.31
N GLY A 8 -2.63 2.08 0.85
CA GLY A 8 -1.49 1.45 0.17
C GLY A 8 -0.14 1.96 0.63
N SER A 9 0.76 2.14 -0.32
CA SER A 9 2.19 2.32 -0.09
C SER A 9 2.78 3.44 -0.95
N CYS A 10 4.11 3.48 -1.07
CA CYS A 10 4.82 4.41 -1.95
C CYS A 10 4.34 4.34 -3.41
N PHE A 11 3.87 3.18 -3.87
CA PHE A 11 3.39 2.99 -5.24
C PHE A 11 2.15 3.83 -5.56
N SER A 12 1.22 3.98 -4.61
CA SER A 12 0.02 4.80 -4.77
C SER A 12 0.12 6.20 -4.16
N ARG A 13 1.01 6.42 -3.19
CA ARG A 13 1.07 7.70 -2.46
C ARG A 13 2.01 8.73 -3.10
N ASN A 14 3.15 8.30 -3.65
CA ASN A 14 4.26 9.24 -3.90
C ASN A 14 4.07 10.11 -5.15
N PHE A 15 3.20 9.71 -6.09
CA PHE A 15 2.81 10.60 -7.18
C PHE A 15 2.02 11.84 -6.68
N LEU A 16 1.43 11.79 -5.48
CA LEU A 16 0.76 12.90 -4.78
C LEU A 16 1.74 13.69 -3.89
N SER A 17 2.98 13.86 -4.35
CA SER A 17 4.01 14.64 -3.67
C SER A 17 4.42 15.84 -4.53
N SER A 18 4.56 17.00 -3.89
CA SER A 18 4.97 18.25 -4.56
C SER A 18 6.48 18.36 -4.75
N ALA A 19 7.27 17.36 -4.35
CA ALA A 19 8.71 17.39 -4.59
C ALA A 19 9.01 17.34 -6.11
N PRO A 20 10.08 18.01 -6.60
CA PRO A 20 10.44 18.05 -8.02
C PRO A 20 10.58 16.69 -8.70
N TYR A 21 11.00 15.68 -7.93
CA TYR A 21 11.14 14.30 -8.41
C TYR A 21 9.80 13.65 -8.77
N PHE A 22 8.71 14.03 -8.10
CA PHE A 22 7.38 13.47 -8.31
C PHE A 22 6.56 14.41 -9.20
N ASN A 23 5.56 15.11 -8.64
CA ASN A 23 4.65 15.96 -9.38
C ASN A 23 4.38 17.28 -8.64
N PRO A 24 5.22 18.32 -8.78
CA PRO A 24 5.04 19.61 -8.10
C PRO A 24 3.63 20.21 -8.21
N THR A 25 2.98 20.00 -9.35
CA THR A 25 1.69 20.59 -9.70
C THR A 25 0.48 19.68 -9.43
N TYR A 26 0.63 18.49 -8.81
CA TYR A 26 -0.51 17.57 -8.64
C TYR A 26 -1.72 18.21 -7.94
N LYS A 27 -1.47 19.17 -7.05
CA LYS A 27 -2.48 19.92 -6.29
C LYS A 27 -3.41 20.77 -7.17
N SER A 28 -3.07 21.04 -8.43
CA SER A 28 -4.01 21.67 -9.37
C SER A 28 -5.16 20.75 -9.77
N HIS A 29 -5.00 19.44 -9.57
CA HIS A 29 -5.95 18.40 -9.97
C HIS A 29 -6.56 17.67 -8.77
N PHE A 30 -5.73 17.29 -7.79
CA PHE A 30 -6.12 16.44 -6.66
C PHE A 30 -5.78 17.01 -5.30
N ALA A 31 -6.63 16.72 -4.32
CA ALA A 31 -6.34 16.85 -2.90
C ALA A 31 -6.23 15.45 -2.29
N CYS A 32 -5.05 15.08 -1.77
CA CYS A 32 -4.92 13.86 -0.98
C CYS A 32 -5.52 14.11 0.41
N VAL A 33 -6.72 13.57 0.65
CA VAL A 33 -7.49 13.84 1.88
C VAL A 33 -7.21 12.84 3.00
N MET A 34 -6.68 11.67 2.64
CA MET A 34 -6.40 10.59 3.57
C MET A 34 -5.36 9.65 2.99
N THR A 35 -4.53 9.07 3.83
CA THR A 35 -3.66 7.95 3.49
C THR A 35 -3.69 6.95 4.63
N GLN A 36 -4.12 5.72 4.35
CA GLN A 36 -3.85 4.54 5.19
C GLN A 36 -2.61 3.87 4.62
N PHE A 37 -1.48 4.00 5.32
CA PHE A 37 -0.17 3.63 4.78
C PHE A 37 0.32 2.32 5.35
N HIS A 38 0.77 1.41 4.49
CA HIS A 38 1.34 0.12 4.84
C HIS A 38 0.43 -0.80 5.68
N SER A 39 -0.89 -0.64 5.61
CA SER A 39 -1.86 -1.57 6.22
C SER A 39 -2.32 -2.64 5.23
N SER A 40 -2.50 -3.87 5.72
CA SER A 40 -3.18 -4.94 5.00
C SER A 40 -4.68 -4.87 5.23
N ILE A 41 -5.43 -5.36 4.24
CA ILE A 41 -6.87 -5.56 4.34
C ILE A 41 -7.22 -6.50 5.51
N ILE A 42 -6.45 -7.56 5.75
CA ILE A 42 -6.68 -8.49 6.88
C ILE A 42 -6.66 -7.73 8.20
N ALA A 43 -5.56 -7.02 8.49
CA ALA A 43 -5.41 -6.31 9.75
C ALA A 43 -6.44 -5.19 9.91
N THR A 44 -6.85 -4.54 8.81
CA THR A 44 -7.87 -3.48 8.83
C THR A 44 -9.26 -3.98 9.25
N MET A 45 -9.54 -5.28 9.04
CA MET A 45 -10.81 -5.90 9.43
C MET A 45 -10.83 -6.47 10.85
N THR A 46 -9.77 -6.26 11.62
CA THR A 46 -9.68 -6.73 13.02
C THR A 46 -10.02 -5.63 14.02
N ASP A 47 -10.22 -6.00 15.28
CA ASP A 47 -10.48 -5.08 16.38
C ASP A 47 -9.27 -4.17 16.66
N VAL A 48 -9.53 -3.03 17.28
CA VAL A 48 -8.53 -2.03 17.70
C VAL A 48 -7.44 -2.67 18.57
N VAL A 49 -6.19 -2.32 18.30
CA VAL A 49 -5.04 -2.71 19.12
C VAL A 49 -4.66 -1.52 19.99
N THR A 50 -4.83 -1.63 21.31
CA THR A 50 -4.43 -0.58 22.25
C THR A 50 -2.99 -0.80 22.69
N MET A 51 -2.08 0.03 22.19
CA MET A 51 -0.68 0.04 22.58
C MET A 51 -0.14 1.46 22.46
N ASP A 52 0.53 1.94 23.49
CA ASP A 52 1.24 3.21 23.40
C ASP A 52 2.56 3.03 22.65
N ILE A 53 2.62 3.62 21.45
CA ILE A 53 3.82 3.58 20.62
C ILE A 53 4.77 4.77 20.88
N SER A 54 4.43 5.66 21.83
CA SER A 54 5.20 6.86 22.14
C SER A 54 6.58 6.54 22.69
N GLU A 55 6.73 5.43 23.42
CA GLU A 55 7.99 4.97 24.05
C GLU A 55 8.99 4.33 23.08
N TYR A 56 8.57 4.01 21.85
CA TYR A 56 9.44 3.40 20.83
C TYR A 56 10.29 4.45 20.13
N GLU A 57 11.41 4.83 20.74
CA GLU A 57 12.34 5.85 20.22
C GLU A 57 13.05 5.45 18.91
N ASP A 58 13.15 4.14 18.63
CA ASP A 58 13.70 3.58 17.40
C ASP A 58 12.81 3.82 16.17
N ILE A 59 11.55 4.24 16.37
CA ILE A 59 10.65 4.63 15.29
C ILE A 59 10.69 6.15 15.10
N PRO A 60 11.07 6.66 13.90
CA PRO A 60 11.03 8.09 13.60
C PRO A 60 9.65 8.70 13.86
N LYS A 61 9.61 9.88 14.47
CA LYS A 61 8.37 10.55 14.93
C LYS A 61 7.33 10.68 13.82
N GLU A 62 7.76 11.02 12.61
CA GLU A 62 6.90 11.17 11.43
C GLU A 62 6.33 9.85 10.89
N LYS A 63 6.94 8.71 11.25
CA LYS A 63 6.49 7.37 10.87
C LYS A 63 5.58 6.73 11.91
N LYS A 64 5.65 7.14 13.18
CA LYS A 64 4.79 6.62 14.27
C LYS A 64 3.30 6.69 13.93
N ARG A 65 2.85 7.76 13.27
CA ARG A 65 1.45 7.89 12.86
C ARG A 65 0.94 6.72 12.02
N PHE A 66 1.78 6.11 11.17
CA PHE A 66 1.34 5.02 10.30
C PHE A 66 1.14 3.72 11.09
N VAL A 67 1.97 3.50 12.12
CA VAL A 67 1.77 2.40 13.08
C VAL A 67 0.48 2.62 13.87
N HIS A 68 0.28 3.85 14.38
CA HIS A 68 -0.93 4.20 15.10
C HIS A 68 -2.20 4.02 14.24
N GLU A 69 -2.19 4.49 13.00
CA GLU A 69 -3.30 4.32 12.05
C GLU A 69 -3.61 2.86 11.75
N ASP A 70 -2.61 1.97 11.68
CA ASP A 70 -2.84 0.53 11.56
C ASP A 70 -3.48 -0.04 12.82
N PHE A 71 -3.13 0.47 14.02
CA PHE A 71 -3.61 -0.06 15.30
C PHE A 71 -5.02 0.44 15.67
N GLU A 72 -5.35 1.68 15.33
CA GLU A 72 -6.62 2.34 15.68
C GLU A 72 -7.82 1.86 14.82
N LYS A 73 -7.56 1.24 13.66
CA LYS A 73 -8.56 0.64 12.75
C LYS A 73 -9.66 1.60 12.24
N ARG A 74 -9.40 2.91 12.22
CA ARG A 74 -10.38 3.93 11.82
C ARG A 74 -10.50 4.17 10.32
N PHE A 75 -10.03 3.25 9.48
CA PHE A 75 -10.00 3.43 8.03
C PHE A 75 -11.39 3.83 7.48
N PHE A 76 -12.42 3.05 7.78
CA PHE A 76 -13.77 3.28 7.25
C PHE A 76 -14.42 4.57 7.78
N GLU A 77 -14.22 4.88 9.05
CA GLU A 77 -14.70 6.13 9.66
C GLU A 77 -14.07 7.33 8.96
N ARG A 78 -12.75 7.29 8.71
CA ARG A 78 -12.04 8.36 8.02
C ARG A 78 -12.46 8.49 6.55
N ILE A 79 -12.80 7.38 5.88
CA ILE A 79 -13.39 7.45 4.53
C ILE A 79 -14.74 8.18 4.59
N ALA A 80 -15.59 7.88 5.57
CA ALA A 80 -16.86 8.57 5.76
C ALA A 80 -16.67 10.07 6.06
N GLU A 81 -15.76 10.41 6.98
CA GLU A 81 -15.46 11.79 7.38
C GLU A 81 -14.88 12.63 6.24
N THR A 82 -13.94 12.05 5.47
CA THR A 82 -13.24 12.79 4.40
C THR A 82 -14.05 12.87 3.10
N ASN A 83 -14.97 11.91 2.91
CA ASN A 83 -15.85 11.76 1.74
C ASN A 83 -15.07 11.96 0.41
N PRO A 84 -14.13 11.05 0.08
CA PRO A 84 -13.28 11.19 -1.09
C PRO A 84 -14.06 10.93 -2.39
N ASP A 85 -13.68 11.61 -3.47
CA ASP A 85 -14.24 11.34 -4.81
C ASP A 85 -13.75 10.00 -5.35
N TYR A 86 -12.51 9.61 -4.99
CA TYR A 86 -11.89 8.34 -5.36
C TYR A 86 -11.06 7.76 -4.22
N LEU A 87 -11.06 6.43 -4.11
CA LEU A 87 -10.14 5.67 -3.26
C LEU A 87 -9.14 4.93 -4.15
N LEU A 88 -7.86 5.25 -4.01
CA LEU A 88 -6.77 4.55 -4.69
C LEU A 88 -6.19 3.48 -3.77
N ILE A 89 -6.14 2.24 -4.25
CA ILE A 89 -5.67 1.08 -3.50
C ILE A 89 -4.46 0.47 -4.19
N ASP A 90 -3.41 0.13 -3.45
CA ASP A 90 -2.43 -0.86 -3.88
C ASP A 90 -2.31 -1.97 -2.83
N LEU A 91 -2.00 -3.18 -3.27
CA LEU A 91 -1.94 -4.37 -2.40
C LEU A 91 -0.51 -4.72 -1.95
N TYR A 92 0.39 -3.73 -1.87
CA TYR A 92 1.79 -3.96 -1.47
C TYR A 92 1.87 -4.67 -0.11
N SER A 93 1.14 -4.16 0.89
CA SER A 93 1.17 -4.76 2.24
C SER A 93 0.60 -6.18 2.24
N ASP A 94 -0.51 -6.42 1.54
CA ASP A 94 -1.08 -7.77 1.46
C ASP A 94 -0.17 -8.74 0.69
N ALA A 95 0.53 -8.27 -0.33
CA ALA A 95 1.38 -9.14 -1.15
C ALA A 95 2.74 -9.44 -0.51
N LEU A 96 3.27 -8.57 0.35
CA LEU A 96 4.65 -8.66 0.85
C LEU A 96 4.79 -8.65 2.37
N LYS A 97 3.74 -8.34 3.15
CA LYS A 97 3.85 -8.16 4.59
C LYS A 97 3.03 -9.17 5.37
N ASN A 98 3.66 -9.74 6.39
CA ASN A 98 3.02 -10.69 7.28
C ASN A 98 2.02 -9.98 8.19
N ILE A 99 1.02 -10.74 8.64
CA ILE A 99 0.01 -10.26 9.59
C ILE A 99 0.19 -10.99 10.92
N GLY A 100 0.44 -10.23 11.97
CA GLY A 100 0.61 -10.74 13.32
C GLY A 100 -0.67 -10.61 14.12
N PHE A 101 -1.26 -11.73 14.49
CA PHE A 101 -2.41 -11.78 15.39
C PHE A 101 -1.91 -11.76 16.84
N ILE A 102 -2.41 -10.80 17.61
CA ILE A 102 -2.15 -10.64 19.05
C ILE A 102 -3.20 -11.41 19.86
N SER A 103 -4.40 -11.55 19.29
CA SER A 103 -5.49 -12.41 19.77
C SER A 103 -6.31 -12.91 18.58
N GLU A 104 -7.36 -13.69 18.83
CA GLU A 104 -8.28 -14.16 17.78
C GLU A 104 -9.00 -13.03 17.02
N LYS A 105 -9.08 -11.83 17.61
CA LYS A 105 -9.81 -10.69 17.04
C LYS A 105 -8.93 -9.49 16.71
N GLN A 106 -7.67 -9.47 17.13
CA GLN A 106 -6.78 -8.32 16.97
C GLN A 106 -5.55 -8.73 16.19
N ALA A 107 -5.26 -8.03 15.11
CA ALA A 107 -4.06 -8.21 14.33
C ALA A 107 -3.47 -6.88 13.87
N ILE A 108 -2.18 -6.93 13.55
CA ILE A 108 -1.45 -5.78 13.00
C ILE A 108 -0.74 -6.20 11.73
N THR A 109 -0.56 -5.25 10.83
CA THR A 109 0.30 -5.45 9.66
C THR A 109 1.75 -5.33 10.12
N ILE A 110 2.59 -6.33 9.87
CA ILE A 110 4.04 -6.25 10.12
C ILE A 110 4.68 -5.41 9.01
N SER A 111 4.39 -4.12 9.04
CA SER A 111 4.86 -3.14 8.04
C SER A 111 6.38 -2.98 8.12
N PRO A 112 7.04 -2.39 7.08
CA PRO A 112 8.47 -2.08 7.14
C PRO A 112 8.90 -1.26 8.36
N ILE A 113 7.98 -0.47 8.93
CA ILE A 113 8.24 0.31 10.15
C ILE A 113 8.31 -0.62 11.36
N ILE A 114 7.38 -1.57 11.46
CA ILE A 114 7.33 -2.55 12.55
C ILE A 114 8.49 -3.56 12.42
N GLU A 115 8.77 -4.05 11.21
CA GLU A 115 9.90 -4.96 10.90
C GLU A 115 11.25 -4.43 11.40
N GLN A 116 11.44 -3.11 11.39
CA GLN A 116 12.67 -2.43 11.77
C GLN A 116 12.65 -1.90 13.22
N SER A 117 11.58 -2.16 13.95
CA SER A 117 11.36 -1.62 15.30
C SER A 117 11.36 -2.69 16.36
N ARG A 118 11.55 -2.27 17.62
CA ARG A 118 11.43 -3.14 18.80
C ARG A 118 10.01 -3.66 19.04
N ILE A 119 8.97 -3.03 18.47
CA ILE A 119 7.57 -3.48 18.59
C ILE A 119 7.45 -4.97 18.22
N LEU A 120 8.15 -5.42 17.18
CA LEU A 120 8.10 -6.80 16.72
C LEU A 120 8.52 -7.81 17.81
N ASN A 121 9.44 -7.41 18.70
CA ASN A 121 9.94 -8.25 19.79
C ASN A 121 9.09 -8.12 21.07
N ASP A 122 8.45 -6.96 21.26
CA ASP A 122 7.66 -6.68 22.47
C ASP A 122 6.23 -7.25 22.38
N ILE A 123 5.69 -7.39 21.17
CA ILE A 123 4.38 -7.99 20.95
C ILE A 123 4.49 -9.52 20.93
N ARG A 124 3.71 -10.16 21.81
CA ARG A 124 3.47 -11.60 21.72
C ARG A 124 2.40 -11.90 20.68
N PHE A 125 2.81 -12.46 19.56
CA PHE A 125 1.88 -12.97 18.55
C PHE A 125 1.41 -14.38 18.89
N VAL A 126 0.10 -14.61 18.83
CA VAL A 126 -0.51 -15.94 18.98
C VAL A 126 -0.54 -16.70 17.66
N LYS A 127 -0.55 -15.98 16.54
CA LYS A 127 -0.57 -16.53 15.19
C LYS A 127 0.05 -15.57 14.20
N MET A 128 0.78 -16.11 13.23
CA MET A 128 1.23 -15.39 12.05
C MET A 128 0.46 -15.88 10.81
N VAL A 129 0.01 -14.94 9.99
CA VAL A 129 -0.44 -15.22 8.62
C VAL A 129 0.61 -14.61 7.69
N ASP A 130 1.38 -15.50 7.06
CA ASP A 130 2.52 -15.16 6.20
C ASP A 130 2.38 -15.80 4.81
N HIS A 131 3.38 -15.54 3.97
CA HIS A 131 3.41 -16.00 2.58
C HIS A 131 4.06 -17.37 2.39
N GLN A 132 4.52 -18.05 3.45
CA GLN A 132 5.05 -19.43 3.33
C GLN A 132 3.93 -20.40 2.98
N ASN A 133 2.73 -20.16 3.49
CA ASN A 133 1.51 -20.86 3.09
C ASN A 133 0.59 -19.92 2.30
N LYS A 134 0.93 -19.67 1.02
CA LYS A 134 0.17 -18.81 0.11
C LYS A 134 -1.32 -19.17 0.03
N GLN A 135 -1.67 -20.46 0.15
CA GLN A 135 -3.07 -20.90 0.11
C GLN A 135 -3.83 -20.50 1.38
N HIS A 136 -3.23 -20.67 2.56
CA HIS A 136 -3.81 -20.21 3.81
C HIS A 136 -3.94 -18.68 3.81
N PHE A 137 -2.90 -17.97 3.40
CA PHE A 137 -2.93 -16.51 3.26
C PHE A 137 -4.10 -16.06 2.39
N LYS A 138 -4.20 -16.59 1.16
CA LYS A 138 -5.27 -16.24 0.21
C LYS A 138 -6.66 -16.49 0.79
N SER A 139 -6.86 -17.58 1.54
CA SER A 139 -8.15 -17.89 2.17
C SER A 139 -8.54 -16.85 3.22
N VAL A 140 -7.62 -16.50 4.12
CA VAL A 140 -7.83 -15.47 5.16
C VAL A 140 -8.02 -14.10 4.52
N TRP A 141 -7.19 -13.77 3.54
CA TRP A 141 -7.24 -12.51 2.82
C TRP A 141 -8.54 -12.34 2.05
N LEU A 142 -9.00 -13.35 1.29
CA LEU A 142 -10.24 -13.27 0.51
C LEU A 142 -11.47 -13.13 1.41
N THR A 143 -11.49 -13.82 2.55
CA THR A 143 -12.53 -13.64 3.57
C THR A 143 -12.57 -12.20 4.07
N SER A 144 -11.40 -11.65 4.41
CA SER A 144 -11.25 -10.27 4.86
C SER A 144 -11.63 -9.26 3.76
N LEU A 145 -11.28 -9.54 2.51
CA LEU A 145 -11.62 -8.70 1.35
C LEU A 145 -13.13 -8.61 1.12
N HIS A 146 -13.87 -9.71 1.28
CA HIS A 146 -15.32 -9.68 1.18
C HIS A 146 -15.97 -8.84 2.29
N GLN A 147 -15.45 -8.92 3.52
CA GLN A 147 -15.90 -8.08 4.63
C GLN A 147 -15.55 -6.60 4.40
N TYR A 148 -14.31 -6.34 3.96
CA TYR A 148 -13.81 -5.02 3.58
C TYR A 148 -14.68 -4.40 2.50
N ARG A 149 -15.02 -5.14 1.43
CA ARG A 149 -15.96 -4.68 0.40
C ARG A 149 -17.31 -4.30 0.98
N LYS A 150 -17.89 -5.18 1.79
CA LYS A 150 -19.22 -4.95 2.39
C LYS A 150 -19.22 -3.63 3.19
N GLN A 151 -18.17 -3.36 3.96
CA GLN A 151 -18.08 -2.16 4.79
C GLN A 151 -17.71 -0.91 3.98
N LEU A 152 -16.76 -1.02 3.05
CA LEU A 152 -16.30 0.08 2.22
C LEU A 152 -17.43 0.65 1.36
N LEU A 153 -18.24 -0.23 0.76
CA LEU A 153 -19.33 0.19 -0.14
C LEU A 153 -20.50 0.89 0.58
N CYS A 154 -20.49 0.97 1.91
CA CYS A 154 -21.39 1.85 2.65
C CYS A 154 -21.05 3.33 2.49
N TYR A 155 -19.81 3.66 2.09
CA TYR A 155 -19.30 5.04 2.09
C TYR A 155 -18.87 5.52 0.69
N ILE A 156 -18.47 4.61 -0.19
CA ILE A 156 -17.97 4.94 -1.53
C ILE A 156 -18.54 3.96 -2.56
N ARG A 157 -18.89 4.45 -3.76
CA ARG A 157 -19.35 3.58 -4.84
C ARG A 157 -18.19 2.77 -5.41
N GLU A 158 -18.48 1.60 -5.93
CA GLU A 158 -17.46 0.69 -6.46
C GLU A 158 -16.67 1.32 -7.63
N GLU A 159 -17.35 2.09 -8.49
CA GLU A 159 -16.78 2.80 -9.64
C GLU A 159 -15.85 3.97 -9.25
N GLN A 160 -15.83 4.33 -7.96
CA GLN A 160 -14.93 5.34 -7.39
C GLN A 160 -13.67 4.70 -6.78
N ILE A 161 -13.59 3.37 -6.75
CA ILE A 161 -12.40 2.65 -6.31
C ILE A 161 -11.47 2.48 -7.52
N ILE A 162 -10.18 2.73 -7.31
CA ILE A 162 -9.12 2.55 -8.32
C ILE A 162 -8.10 1.59 -7.74
N LEU A 163 -7.91 0.42 -8.35
CA LEU A 163 -6.80 -0.47 -8.05
C LEU A 163 -5.56 -0.04 -8.85
N ASN A 164 -4.50 0.33 -8.15
CA ASN A 164 -3.17 0.54 -8.73
C ASN A 164 -2.46 -0.81 -8.86
N VAL A 165 -2.29 -1.27 -10.09
CA VAL A 165 -1.60 -2.52 -10.42
C VAL A 165 -0.17 -2.18 -10.85
N CYS A 166 0.79 -2.61 -10.04
CA CYS A 166 2.21 -2.41 -10.25
C CYS A 166 2.99 -3.61 -9.69
N GLU A 167 4.31 -3.57 -9.85
CA GLU A 167 5.21 -4.65 -9.47
C GLU A 167 6.46 -4.09 -8.78
N LEU A 168 7.23 -4.95 -8.14
CA LEU A 168 8.61 -4.67 -7.77
C LEU A 168 9.48 -4.63 -9.02
N THR A 169 10.43 -3.70 -9.08
CA THR A 169 11.37 -3.62 -10.19
C THR A 169 12.64 -4.42 -9.94
N SER A 170 13.09 -5.17 -10.94
CA SER A 170 14.30 -6.00 -10.91
C SER A 170 15.56 -5.26 -11.38
N PHE A 171 15.41 -4.02 -11.86
CA PHE A 171 16.52 -3.17 -12.28
C PHE A 171 16.40 -1.78 -11.70
N TYR A 172 17.49 -1.03 -11.70
CA TYR A 172 17.50 0.38 -11.35
C TYR A 172 18.60 1.16 -12.07
N TYR A 173 18.46 2.47 -12.09
CA TYR A 173 19.53 3.39 -12.48
C TYR A 173 20.42 3.69 -11.28
N ASP A 174 21.73 3.44 -11.42
CA ASP A 174 22.74 3.82 -10.43
C ASP A 174 23.03 5.33 -10.46
N ALA A 175 23.99 5.78 -9.63
CA ALA A 175 24.38 7.18 -9.54
C ALA A 175 24.96 7.74 -10.86
N GLN A 176 25.46 6.87 -11.75
CA GLN A 176 25.97 7.21 -13.07
C GLN A 176 24.91 7.03 -14.17
N LYS A 177 23.64 6.79 -13.78
CA LYS A 177 22.51 6.51 -14.68
C LYS A 177 22.71 5.28 -15.57
N LYS A 178 23.53 4.33 -15.13
CA LYS A 178 23.62 3.00 -15.75
C LYS A 178 22.54 2.09 -15.17
N LYS A 179 21.94 1.27 -16.04
CA LYS A 179 20.99 0.23 -15.65
C LYS A 179 21.73 -0.94 -14.97
N VAL A 180 21.34 -1.28 -13.75
CA VAL A 180 21.93 -2.32 -12.91
C VAL A 180 20.82 -3.23 -12.37
N PRO A 181 20.99 -4.57 -12.33
CA PRO A 181 20.02 -5.47 -11.70
C PRO A 181 20.11 -5.39 -10.17
N TYR A 182 19.00 -5.66 -9.48
CA TYR A 182 19.05 -5.97 -8.04
C TYR A 182 19.62 -7.38 -7.81
N ASN A 183 20.19 -7.62 -6.61
CA ASN A 183 20.90 -8.86 -6.30
C ASN A 183 19.99 -10.10 -6.09
N THR A 184 18.66 -9.94 -6.08
CA THR A 184 17.71 -11.03 -5.75
C THR A 184 16.51 -11.11 -6.72
N PRO A 185 16.71 -11.11 -8.05
CA PRO A 185 15.63 -10.97 -9.03
C PRO A 185 14.59 -12.10 -8.95
N GLU A 186 15.01 -13.36 -8.75
CA GLU A 186 14.10 -14.52 -8.70
C GLU A 186 13.06 -14.39 -7.57
N THR A 187 13.48 -13.92 -6.39
CA THR A 187 12.54 -13.66 -5.28
C THR A 187 11.53 -12.55 -5.60
N LEU A 188 11.92 -11.56 -6.42
CA LEU A 188 11.04 -10.45 -6.82
C LEU A 188 9.97 -10.94 -7.79
N ASP A 189 10.31 -11.85 -8.70
CA ASP A 189 9.35 -12.45 -9.63
C ASP A 189 8.29 -13.26 -8.88
N GLU A 190 8.69 -14.04 -7.86
CA GLU A 190 7.73 -14.77 -7.01
C GLU A 190 6.78 -13.83 -6.23
N TYR A 191 7.30 -12.72 -5.70
CA TYR A 191 6.47 -11.70 -5.06
C TYR A 191 5.51 -11.05 -6.05
N ASN A 192 5.99 -10.70 -7.25
CA ASN A 192 5.17 -10.09 -8.29
C ASN A 192 4.08 -11.05 -8.80
N GLN A 193 4.39 -12.33 -8.98
CA GLN A 193 3.40 -13.35 -9.33
C GLN A 193 2.30 -13.43 -8.27
N PHE A 194 2.67 -13.52 -7.00
CA PHE A 194 1.69 -13.57 -5.91
C PHE A 194 0.86 -12.28 -5.81
N TRP A 195 1.49 -11.12 -5.95
CA TRP A 195 0.79 -9.84 -5.98
C TRP A 195 -0.22 -9.78 -7.13
N ASN A 196 0.16 -10.24 -8.32
CA ASN A 196 -0.74 -10.32 -9.48
C ASN A 196 -1.93 -11.27 -9.26
N GLU A 197 -1.73 -12.37 -8.53
CA GLU A 197 -2.85 -13.24 -8.10
C GLU A 197 -3.82 -12.47 -7.19
N LEU A 198 -3.31 -11.73 -6.19
CA LEU A 198 -4.15 -10.91 -5.31
C LEU A 198 -4.87 -9.80 -6.07
N ASN A 199 -4.21 -9.12 -7.01
CA ASN A 199 -4.83 -8.12 -7.88
C ASN A 199 -5.98 -8.74 -8.70
N THR A 200 -5.80 -9.95 -9.21
CA THR A 200 -6.83 -10.69 -9.96
C THR A 200 -8.04 -10.99 -9.07
N LEU A 201 -7.81 -11.52 -7.87
CA LEU A 201 -8.87 -11.79 -6.90
C LEU A 201 -9.58 -10.49 -6.46
N PHE A 202 -8.85 -9.40 -6.28
CA PHE A 202 -9.44 -8.10 -5.97
C PHE A 202 -10.42 -7.66 -7.06
N MET A 203 -10.02 -7.73 -8.33
CA MET A 203 -10.87 -7.36 -9.46
C MET A 203 -12.10 -8.27 -9.61
N GLN A 204 -12.02 -9.54 -9.17
CA GLN A 204 -13.19 -10.42 -9.13
C GLN A 204 -14.19 -9.99 -8.04
N VAL A 205 -13.70 -9.50 -6.90
CA VAL A 205 -14.55 -9.03 -5.78
C VAL A 205 -15.07 -7.60 -6.02
N PHE A 206 -14.30 -6.75 -6.70
CA PHE A 206 -14.65 -5.39 -7.10
C PHE A 206 -14.69 -5.24 -8.64
N PRO A 207 -15.62 -5.93 -9.34
CA PRO A 207 -15.66 -5.95 -10.81
C PRO A 207 -15.90 -4.58 -11.47
N LYS A 208 -16.38 -3.59 -10.72
CA LYS A 208 -16.61 -2.23 -11.22
C LYS A 208 -15.53 -1.23 -10.82
N ALA A 209 -14.55 -1.64 -10.01
CA ALA A 209 -13.41 -0.80 -9.70
C ALA A 209 -12.62 -0.50 -10.99
N LYS A 210 -12.10 0.72 -11.06
CA LYS A 210 -11.20 1.11 -12.15
C LYS A 210 -9.82 0.51 -11.91
N VAL A 211 -9.07 0.28 -12.99
CA VAL A 211 -7.71 -0.26 -12.92
C VAL A 211 -6.73 0.76 -13.47
N LEU A 212 -5.73 1.10 -12.66
CA LEU A 212 -4.56 1.86 -13.06
C LEU A 212 -3.38 0.89 -13.20
N ASP A 213 -3.15 0.39 -14.41
CA ASP A 213 -2.07 -0.58 -14.67
C ASP A 213 -0.77 0.12 -15.09
N MET A 214 0.29 -0.14 -14.33
CA MET A 214 1.64 0.41 -14.51
C MET A 214 2.71 -0.64 -14.84
N ARG A 215 2.36 -1.93 -14.94
CA ARG A 215 3.35 -3.03 -15.12
C ARG A 215 4.13 -2.93 -16.43
N ASN A 216 3.44 -2.65 -17.54
CA ASN A 216 4.06 -2.54 -18.87
C ASN A 216 4.60 -1.13 -19.19
N SER A 217 4.96 -0.36 -18.17
CA SER A 217 5.44 1.02 -18.36
C SER A 217 6.91 1.12 -18.78
N GLY A 218 7.69 0.05 -18.56
CA GLY A 218 9.13 0.03 -18.82
C GLY A 218 9.97 0.79 -17.80
N TYR A 219 9.34 1.42 -16.80
CA TYR A 219 10.05 2.14 -15.74
C TYR A 219 10.79 1.18 -14.82
N ILE A 220 11.96 1.62 -14.34
CA ILE A 220 12.79 0.87 -13.40
C ILE A 220 13.08 1.69 -12.14
N GLY A 221 13.78 1.10 -11.18
CA GLY A 221 14.21 1.79 -9.97
C GLY A 221 15.20 2.92 -10.23
N ASP A 222 15.44 3.79 -9.23
CA ASP A 222 16.41 4.87 -9.34
C ASP A 222 17.05 5.15 -7.97
N THR A 223 18.38 5.23 -7.92
CA THR A 223 19.11 5.57 -6.67
C THR A 223 18.91 7.02 -6.25
N SER A 224 18.52 7.90 -7.18
CA SER A 224 18.20 9.31 -6.87
C SER A 224 16.83 9.52 -6.24
N TYR A 225 16.11 8.43 -5.92
CA TYR A 225 14.83 8.49 -5.25
C TYR A 225 14.92 9.23 -3.90
N PRO A 226 14.09 10.26 -3.64
CA PRO A 226 14.26 11.12 -2.47
C PRO A 226 14.10 10.44 -1.11
N PHE A 227 13.43 9.28 -1.04
CA PHE A 227 13.14 8.58 0.22
C PHE A 227 13.96 7.28 0.38
N GLY A 228 15.12 7.21 -0.27
CA GLY A 228 16.03 6.07 -0.22
C GLY A 228 15.82 5.09 -1.37
N HIS A 229 16.80 4.22 -1.59
CA HIS A 229 16.81 3.27 -2.70
C HIS A 229 16.16 1.94 -2.30
N SER A 230 15.22 1.45 -3.11
CA SER A 230 14.60 0.13 -2.92
C SER A 230 13.95 -0.39 -4.20
N VAL A 231 13.65 -1.68 -4.25
CA VAL A 231 12.89 -2.35 -5.33
C VAL A 231 11.46 -1.79 -5.52
N SER A 232 10.99 -0.93 -4.62
CA SER A 232 9.67 -0.28 -4.68
C SER A 232 9.73 1.18 -5.14
N HIS A 233 10.92 1.70 -5.45
CA HIS A 233 11.16 3.11 -5.71
C HIS A 233 11.59 3.34 -7.15
N TYR A 234 10.60 3.60 -8.00
CA TYR A 234 10.77 3.84 -9.42
C TYR A 234 11.44 5.19 -9.73
N GLU A 235 11.91 5.31 -10.97
CA GLU A 235 12.34 6.56 -11.55
C GLU A 235 11.22 7.61 -11.65
N SER A 236 11.59 8.89 -11.73
CA SER A 236 10.67 10.03 -11.77
C SER A 236 9.57 9.92 -12.84
N GLY A 237 9.91 9.36 -14.01
CA GLY A 237 8.96 9.16 -15.12
C GLY A 237 7.73 8.34 -14.73
N TYR A 238 7.89 7.35 -13.85
CA TYR A 238 6.79 6.51 -13.36
C TYR A 238 5.68 7.34 -12.72
N TYR A 239 6.04 8.22 -11.78
CA TYR A 239 5.08 9.01 -11.02
C TYR A 239 4.40 10.08 -11.88
N ARG A 240 5.09 10.61 -12.88
CA ARG A 240 4.52 11.55 -13.84
C ARG A 240 3.49 10.87 -14.75
N SER A 241 3.82 9.69 -15.26
CA SER A 241 2.91 8.86 -16.06
C SER A 241 1.71 8.38 -15.25
N MET A 242 1.92 8.04 -13.97
CA MET A 242 0.85 7.69 -13.05
C MET A 242 -0.12 8.87 -12.86
N LEU A 243 0.38 10.09 -12.64
CA LEU A 243 -0.47 11.29 -12.56
C LEU A 243 -1.27 11.52 -13.86
N HIS A 244 -0.66 11.31 -15.02
CA HIS A 244 -1.37 11.43 -16.29
C HIS A 244 -2.53 10.42 -16.37
N LYS A 245 -2.23 9.12 -16.20
CA LYS A 245 -3.23 8.06 -16.30
C LYS A 245 -4.36 8.20 -15.29
N ILE A 246 -4.06 8.56 -14.04
CA ILE A 246 -5.11 8.74 -13.04
C ILE A 246 -6.00 9.94 -13.35
N ARG A 247 -5.46 11.01 -13.94
CA ARG A 247 -6.28 12.12 -14.44
C ARG A 247 -7.25 11.65 -15.52
N GLU A 248 -6.84 10.74 -16.40
CA GLU A 248 -7.70 10.17 -17.44
C GLU A 248 -8.79 9.28 -16.86
N LEU A 249 -8.45 8.38 -15.93
CA LEU A 249 -9.40 7.49 -15.26
C LEU A 249 -10.44 8.24 -14.44
N THR A 250 -10.08 9.41 -13.94
CA THR A 250 -10.93 10.21 -13.07
C THR A 250 -11.65 11.33 -13.80
N LYS A 251 -11.50 11.49 -15.14
CA LYS A 251 -12.12 12.60 -15.90
C LYS A 251 -13.58 12.81 -15.56
#